data_AF-A0A7I8DKR5-F1
#
_entry.id   AF-A0A7I8DKR5-F1
#
_cell.length_a   1.000
_cell.length_b   1.000
_cell.length_c   1.000
_cell.angle_alpha   90.00
_cell.angle_beta   90.00
_cell.angle_gamma   90.00
#
_symmetry.space_group_name_H-M   'P 1'
#
loop_
_entity.id
_entity.type
_entity.pdbx_description
1 polymer ?
#
loop_
_entity_poly.entity_id
_entity_poly.type
_entity_poly.pdbx_seq_one_letter_code
_entity_poly.pdbx_strand_id
1 'polypeptide(L)'
;MSKKRFSLKTLMVIFAVAVLITTFCLTLPVSAAARGAWAPNTAYAVSDTVTYNGSTYTCRQAHTSLVGWEPSNVPALWELGGGTTPPATNGATFYADINFGGTAVILGAGNYTLSQLNAKGIPNDWMSSLKVPGGWTVEVYENDNFGGTKWTYTSDSSWVGDSVNDKMSSVKIYIGSPNTSVTKPSEVPNNIWTYTVNADNKFGKGGDFALLLCAVIKKESSFGAGLPGSPSAGDGLMQVEPNTRSAYLSLFSSTFGYAYNHSSEQDQVYLGALILNEKITKFGNIYNGLLHYNGGDYWYPGATDSYGRPILANLYADEVYGTYKSYGGKN
;
A
#
# COMPACT_ATOMS: atom_id res chain seq x y z
N MET A 1 14.23 -54.55 58.29
CA MET A 1 14.25 -53.77 57.03
C MET A 1 14.13 -54.73 55.85
N SER A 2 12.94 -54.87 55.26
CA SER A 2 12.71 -55.75 54.10
C SER A 2 13.04 -55.00 52.81
N LYS A 3 14.08 -55.42 52.09
CA LYS A 3 14.43 -54.89 50.77
C LYS A 3 13.51 -55.54 49.72
N LYS A 4 12.47 -54.82 49.28
CA LYS A 4 11.65 -55.23 48.13
C LYS A 4 12.55 -55.33 46.89
N ARG A 5 12.77 -56.55 46.39
CA ARG A 5 13.47 -56.80 45.12
C ARG A 5 12.44 -56.72 43.99
N PHE A 6 12.58 -55.72 43.12
CA PHE A 6 11.79 -55.64 41.89
C PHE A 6 12.34 -56.61 40.85
N SER A 7 11.43 -57.34 40.19
CA SER A 7 11.78 -58.26 39.10
C SER A 7 12.34 -57.50 37.90
N LEU A 8 13.33 -58.08 37.21
CA LEU A 8 13.92 -57.52 35.97
C LEU A 8 12.85 -57.24 34.90
N LYS A 9 11.76 -58.02 34.88
CA LYS A 9 10.60 -57.81 34.00
C LYS A 9 9.80 -56.56 34.40
N THR A 10 9.68 -56.27 35.70
CA THR A 10 9.02 -55.05 36.20
C THR A 10 9.88 -53.81 35.94
N LEU A 11 11.21 -53.92 36.00
CA LEU A 11 12.12 -52.83 35.66
C LEU A 11 12.13 -52.53 34.16
N MET A 12 12.06 -53.56 33.30
CA MET A 12 11.96 -53.38 31.84
C MET A 12 10.62 -52.80 31.39
N VAL A 13 9.51 -53.12 32.06
CA VAL A 13 8.20 -52.50 31.75
C VAL A 13 8.18 -51.03 32.19
N ILE A 14 8.78 -50.67 33.32
CA ILE A 14 8.90 -49.27 33.77
C ILE A 14 9.86 -48.49 32.86
N PHE A 15 10.94 -49.11 32.36
CA PHE A 15 11.84 -48.46 31.39
C PHE A 15 11.19 -48.33 30.01
N ALA A 16 10.43 -49.33 29.55
CA ALA A 16 9.68 -49.24 28.30
C ALA A 16 8.56 -48.18 28.37
N VAL A 17 7.88 -48.04 29.52
CA VAL A 17 6.87 -46.99 29.74
C VAL A 17 7.52 -45.61 29.91
N ALA A 18 8.70 -45.50 30.52
CA ALA A 18 9.44 -44.23 30.63
C ALA A 18 10.08 -43.79 29.30
N VAL A 19 10.51 -44.72 28.44
CA VAL A 19 11.03 -44.44 27.09
C VAL A 19 9.90 -44.10 26.12
N LEU A 20 8.72 -44.72 26.28
CA LEU A 20 7.53 -44.38 25.47
C LEU A 20 6.91 -43.01 25.86
N ILE A 21 7.19 -42.50 27.07
CA ILE A 21 6.72 -41.18 27.52
C ILE A 21 7.74 -40.04 27.23
N THR A 22 8.98 -40.37 26.84
CA THR A 22 10.01 -39.36 26.49
C THR A 22 10.24 -39.17 24.99
N THR A 23 9.59 -39.96 24.13
CA THR A 23 9.71 -39.86 22.66
C THR A 23 8.40 -39.60 21.92
N PHE A 24 7.35 -39.21 22.63
CA PHE A 24 6.21 -38.52 22.01
C PHE A 24 6.31 -37.04 22.34
N CYS A 25 7.32 -36.39 21.74
CA CYS A 25 7.21 -34.95 21.51
C CYS A 25 6.01 -34.82 20.56
N LEU A 26 4.85 -34.48 21.11
CA LEU A 26 3.70 -34.07 20.34
C LEU A 26 4.15 -32.85 19.52
N THR A 27 4.69 -33.09 18.33
CA THR A 27 4.63 -32.09 17.27
C THR A 27 3.17 -32.06 16.89
N LEU A 28 2.38 -31.31 17.67
CA LEU A 28 1.15 -30.77 17.13
C LEU A 28 1.55 -30.15 15.78
N PRO A 29 0.88 -30.48 14.66
CA PRO A 29 1.05 -29.65 13.48
C PRO A 29 0.76 -28.23 13.95
N VAL A 30 1.74 -27.34 13.86
CA VAL A 30 1.53 -25.93 14.18
C VAL A 30 0.50 -25.46 13.17
N SER A 31 -0.74 -25.38 13.62
CA SER A 31 -1.82 -24.77 12.87
C SER A 31 -1.43 -23.32 12.59
N ALA A 32 -1.74 -22.85 11.38
CA ALA A 32 -1.64 -21.44 11.01
C ALA A 32 -2.15 -20.55 12.15
N ALA A 33 -1.28 -19.69 12.70
CA ALA A 33 -1.62 -18.80 13.78
C ALA A 33 -1.46 -17.33 13.37
N ALA A 34 -2.36 -16.47 13.84
CA ALA A 34 -2.17 -15.02 13.76
C ALA A 34 -1.19 -14.58 14.85
N ARG A 35 0.03 -14.23 14.44
CA ARG A 35 1.16 -13.92 15.33
C ARG A 35 1.28 -12.43 15.68
N GLY A 36 0.34 -11.60 15.22
CA GLY A 36 0.37 -10.15 15.46
C GLY A 36 1.46 -9.44 14.64
N ALA A 37 2.01 -8.34 15.15
CA ALA A 37 3.06 -7.62 14.42
C ALA A 37 4.32 -8.48 14.22
N TRP A 38 4.91 -8.40 13.03
CA TRP A 38 6.20 -9.06 12.75
C TRP A 38 7.26 -8.55 13.71
N ALA A 39 8.09 -9.46 14.19
CA ALA A 39 9.20 -9.16 15.08
C ALA A 39 10.46 -9.90 14.60
N PRO A 40 11.66 -9.32 14.76
CA PRO A 40 12.91 -10.02 14.51
C PRO A 40 13.15 -11.11 15.56
N ASN A 41 14.03 -12.06 15.25
CA ASN A 41 14.41 -13.17 16.13
C ASN A 41 13.23 -14.01 16.64
N THR A 42 12.16 -14.09 15.85
CA THR A 42 10.91 -14.80 16.19
C THR A 42 10.73 -15.98 15.26
N ALA A 43 10.48 -17.17 15.84
CA ALA A 43 10.18 -18.37 15.08
C ALA A 43 8.76 -18.32 14.50
N TYR A 44 8.64 -18.47 13.19
CA TYR A 44 7.39 -18.51 12.43
C TYR A 44 7.26 -19.86 11.73
N ALA A 45 6.11 -20.50 11.87
CA ALA A 45 5.77 -21.73 11.16
C ALA A 45 5.18 -21.40 9.78
N VAL A 46 5.19 -22.37 8.85
CA VAL A 46 4.47 -22.22 7.58
C VAL A 46 2.99 -21.90 7.87
N SER A 47 2.44 -20.97 7.10
CA SER A 47 1.08 -20.43 7.22
C SER A 47 0.81 -19.55 8.44
N ASP A 48 1.79 -19.27 9.30
CA ASP A 48 1.64 -18.19 10.30
C ASP A 48 1.39 -16.86 9.60
N THR A 49 0.55 -16.00 10.18
CA THR A 49 0.31 -14.64 9.67
C THR A 49 0.87 -13.58 10.62
N VAL A 50 1.49 -12.54 10.06
CA VAL A 50 2.04 -11.39 10.80
C VAL A 50 1.59 -10.08 10.16
N THR A 51 1.53 -9.00 10.93
CA THR A 51 1.34 -7.64 10.40
C THR A 51 2.67 -6.89 10.32
N TYR A 52 2.97 -6.30 9.17
CA TYR A 52 4.16 -5.47 8.99
C TYR A 52 3.83 -4.31 8.05
N ASN A 53 4.15 -3.08 8.45
CA ASN A 53 3.82 -1.86 7.70
C ASN A 53 2.34 -1.79 7.25
N GLY A 54 1.42 -2.17 8.14
CA GLY A 54 -0.03 -2.15 7.87
C GLY A 54 -0.53 -3.28 6.95
N SER A 55 0.34 -4.17 6.48
CA SER A 55 -0.01 -5.31 5.63
C SER A 55 0.10 -6.63 6.38
N THR A 56 -0.74 -7.62 6.03
CA THR A 56 -0.67 -8.97 6.58
C THR A 56 0.14 -9.88 5.65
N TYR A 57 1.09 -10.62 6.23
CA TYR A 57 1.95 -11.55 5.51
C TYR A 57 1.81 -12.95 6.07
N THR A 58 1.80 -13.94 5.18
CA THR A 58 1.74 -15.36 5.50
C THR A 58 3.10 -15.98 5.30
N CYS A 59 3.59 -16.69 6.31
CA CYS A 59 4.87 -17.38 6.27
C CYS A 59 4.81 -18.54 5.25
N ARG A 60 5.66 -18.51 4.23
CA ARG A 60 5.74 -19.57 3.20
C ARG A 60 6.62 -20.74 3.63
N GLN A 61 7.66 -20.46 4.40
CA GLN A 61 8.67 -21.42 4.82
C GLN A 61 8.95 -21.21 6.30
N ALA A 62 8.89 -22.26 7.13
CA ALA A 62 9.16 -22.13 8.55
C ALA A 62 10.60 -21.62 8.77
N HIS A 63 10.76 -20.58 9.58
CA HIS A 63 12.05 -19.94 9.83
C HIS A 63 12.05 -19.18 11.16
N THR A 64 13.24 -18.78 11.62
CA THR A 64 13.39 -17.75 12.65
C THR A 64 13.77 -16.44 11.96
N SER A 65 12.98 -15.40 12.14
CA SER A 65 13.20 -14.09 11.50
C SER A 65 14.51 -13.45 11.96
N LEU A 66 15.14 -12.66 11.08
CA LEU A 66 16.30 -11.84 11.39
C LEU A 66 16.00 -10.38 11.06
N VAL A 67 16.80 -9.46 11.61
CA VAL A 67 16.77 -8.05 11.17
C VAL A 67 17.18 -7.99 9.69
N GLY A 68 16.42 -7.27 8.85
CA GLY A 68 16.58 -7.28 7.40
C GLY A 68 15.75 -8.34 6.68
N TRP A 69 15.06 -9.23 7.41
CA TRP A 69 14.11 -10.22 6.87
C TRP A 69 12.65 -9.79 7.11
N GLU A 70 12.40 -8.48 7.11
CA GLU A 70 11.05 -7.96 7.21
C GLU A 70 10.20 -8.50 6.05
N PRO A 71 8.90 -8.75 6.25
CA PRO A 71 8.09 -9.49 5.29
C PRO A 71 8.07 -8.94 3.86
N SER A 72 8.21 -7.63 3.67
CA SER A 72 8.32 -7.00 2.34
C SER A 72 9.65 -7.29 1.62
N ASN A 73 10.70 -7.59 2.37
CA ASN A 73 12.08 -7.65 1.88
C ASN A 73 12.48 -9.06 1.43
N VAL A 74 11.80 -10.10 1.94
CA VAL A 74 12.14 -11.51 1.66
C VAL A 74 10.92 -12.34 1.18
N PRO A 75 10.43 -12.13 -0.06
CA PRO A 75 9.24 -12.82 -0.60
C PRO A 75 9.33 -14.35 -0.70
N ALA A 76 10.54 -14.90 -0.62
CA ALA A 76 10.74 -16.35 -0.53
C ALA A 76 10.23 -16.94 0.78
N LEU A 77 10.22 -16.15 1.87
CA LEU A 77 9.78 -16.55 3.20
C LEU A 77 8.36 -16.05 3.53
N TRP A 78 7.90 -15.00 2.86
CA TRP A 78 6.62 -14.35 3.13
C TRP A 78 5.76 -14.15 1.88
N GLU A 79 4.47 -14.37 2.02
CA GLU A 79 3.43 -14.09 1.04
C GLU A 79 2.59 -12.90 1.52
N LEU A 80 2.39 -11.89 0.69
CA LEU A 80 1.44 -10.84 0.99
C LEU A 80 0.02 -11.40 0.86
N GLY A 81 -0.73 -11.48 1.96
CA GLY A 81 -2.08 -12.04 2.00
C GLY A 81 -2.17 -13.55 1.75
N GLY A 82 -2.44 -14.31 2.81
CA GLY A 82 -2.70 -15.76 2.77
C GLY A 82 -3.39 -16.21 4.07
N GLY A 83 -4.29 -17.21 3.98
CA GLY A 83 -5.32 -17.55 4.97
C GLY A 83 -4.83 -17.73 6.41
N THR A 84 -5.59 -17.38 7.44
CA THR A 84 -7.05 -17.52 7.61
C THR A 84 -7.74 -16.22 8.02
N THR A 85 -8.93 -16.01 7.46
CA THR A 85 -9.93 -14.94 7.72
C THR A 85 -9.82 -14.21 9.07
N PRO A 86 -9.52 -12.90 9.06
CA PRO A 86 -9.87 -12.00 10.17
C PRO A 86 -11.39 -11.85 10.31
N PRO A 87 -11.93 -11.55 11.51
CA PRO A 87 -13.34 -11.19 11.68
C PRO A 87 -13.72 -9.99 10.81
N ALA A 88 -14.90 -10.09 10.18
CA ALA A 88 -15.43 -9.16 9.17
C ALA A 88 -15.90 -7.81 9.75
N THR A 89 -15.03 -7.08 10.44
CA THR A 89 -15.34 -5.71 10.93
C THR A 89 -14.62 -4.61 10.14
N ASN A 90 -13.60 -4.92 9.33
CA ASN A 90 -12.95 -4.00 8.39
C ASN A 90 -12.85 -4.66 7.00
N GLY A 91 -13.58 -4.15 6.00
CA GLY A 91 -13.59 -4.72 4.65
C GLY A 91 -14.31 -3.86 3.61
N ALA A 92 -14.22 -4.26 2.35
CA ALA A 92 -15.04 -3.69 1.28
C ALA A 92 -16.48 -4.21 1.39
N THR A 93 -17.46 -3.33 1.23
CA THR A 93 -18.88 -3.67 1.33
C THR A 93 -19.51 -3.67 -0.04
N PHE A 94 -20.15 -4.77 -0.42
CA PHE A 94 -20.83 -4.97 -1.70
C PHE A 94 -22.33 -4.94 -1.47
N TYR A 95 -23.07 -4.32 -2.38
CA TYR A 95 -24.50 -4.06 -2.27
C TYR A 95 -25.26 -4.59 -3.48
N ALA A 96 -26.43 -5.18 -3.22
CA ALA A 96 -27.34 -5.69 -4.25
C ALA A 96 -27.85 -4.59 -5.19
N ASP A 97 -28.11 -3.41 -4.63
CA ASP A 97 -28.75 -2.31 -5.34
C ASP A 97 -27.81 -1.10 -5.46
N ILE A 98 -28.16 -0.19 -6.37
CA ILE A 98 -27.52 1.14 -6.51
C ILE A 98 -27.65 1.95 -5.20
N ASN A 99 -26.81 2.97 -5.05
CA ASN A 99 -26.77 3.91 -3.93
C ASN A 99 -26.56 3.24 -2.56
N PHE A 100 -25.80 2.15 -2.53
CA PHE A 100 -25.53 1.36 -1.32
C PHE A 100 -26.80 0.78 -0.68
N GLY A 101 -27.81 0.49 -1.52
CA GLY A 101 -29.10 -0.08 -1.12
C GLY A 101 -29.09 -1.62 -1.09
N GLY A 102 -30.20 -2.20 -0.66
CA GLY A 102 -30.39 -3.65 -0.65
C GLY A 102 -29.55 -4.39 0.39
N THR A 103 -29.39 -5.70 0.18
CA THR A 103 -28.55 -6.53 1.04
C THR A 103 -27.08 -6.14 0.89
N ALA A 104 -26.36 -6.08 2.01
CA ALA A 104 -24.94 -5.71 2.07
C ALA A 104 -24.10 -6.86 2.63
N VAL A 105 -22.96 -7.13 1.99
CA VAL A 105 -21.99 -8.13 2.46
C VAL A 105 -20.61 -7.50 2.54
N ILE A 106 -19.92 -7.71 3.66
CA ILE A 106 -18.56 -7.21 3.90
C ILE A 106 -17.56 -8.34 3.62
N LEU A 107 -16.58 -8.07 2.77
CA LEU A 107 -15.43 -8.94 2.52
C LEU A 107 -14.14 -8.24 2.96
N GLY A 108 -13.30 -8.96 3.70
CA GLY A 108 -11.94 -8.53 3.98
C GLY A 108 -11.04 -8.67 2.75
N ALA A 109 -9.75 -8.35 2.90
CA ALA A 109 -8.78 -8.63 1.84
C ALA A 109 -8.65 -10.13 1.60
N GLY A 110 -8.45 -10.48 0.33
CA GLY A 110 -8.36 -11.85 -0.13
C GLY A 110 -8.87 -12.01 -1.56
N ASN A 111 -8.80 -13.24 -2.05
CA ASN A 111 -9.25 -13.64 -3.37
C ASN A 111 -10.48 -14.54 -3.20
N TYR A 112 -11.57 -14.21 -3.89
CA TYR A 112 -12.84 -14.91 -3.77
C TYR A 112 -13.33 -15.35 -5.16
N THR A 113 -13.34 -16.66 -5.37
CA THR A 113 -14.06 -17.32 -6.48
C THR A 113 -15.57 -17.25 -6.25
N LEU A 114 -16.37 -17.54 -7.28
CA LEU A 114 -17.83 -17.56 -7.20
C LEU A 114 -18.34 -18.45 -6.06
N SER A 115 -17.75 -19.64 -5.90
CA SER A 115 -18.14 -20.54 -4.80
C SER A 115 -17.89 -19.92 -3.42
N GLN A 116 -16.83 -19.13 -3.27
CA GLN A 116 -16.51 -18.47 -2.01
C GLN A 116 -17.39 -17.23 -1.78
N LEU A 117 -17.76 -16.51 -2.84
CA LEU A 117 -18.73 -15.42 -2.79
C LEU A 117 -20.12 -15.92 -2.37
N ASN A 118 -20.60 -17.00 -3.01
CA ASN A 118 -21.87 -17.63 -2.65
C ASN A 118 -21.90 -18.06 -1.18
N ALA A 119 -20.79 -18.64 -0.67
CA ALA A 119 -20.67 -19.01 0.75
C ALA A 119 -20.68 -17.81 1.72
N LYS A 120 -20.38 -16.60 1.22
CA LYS A 120 -20.48 -15.34 1.96
C LYS A 120 -21.81 -14.62 1.75
N GLY A 121 -22.71 -15.16 0.93
CA GLY A 121 -24.02 -14.58 0.65
C GLY A 121 -24.02 -13.56 -0.49
N ILE A 122 -23.00 -13.57 -1.36
CA ILE A 122 -22.96 -12.76 -2.59
C ILE A 122 -23.24 -13.70 -3.78
N PRO A 123 -24.44 -13.65 -4.40
CA PRO A 123 -24.75 -14.41 -5.60
C PRO A 123 -23.91 -14.00 -6.82
N ASN A 124 -23.91 -14.85 -7.85
CA ASN A 124 -23.40 -14.47 -9.17
C ASN A 124 -24.18 -13.27 -9.72
N ASP A 125 -23.52 -12.40 -10.47
CA ASP A 125 -24.21 -11.39 -11.28
C ASP A 125 -25.18 -10.53 -10.44
N TRP A 126 -24.69 -10.01 -9.31
CA TRP A 126 -25.57 -9.44 -8.27
C TRP A 126 -25.20 -8.03 -7.80
N MET A 127 -23.96 -7.59 -8.04
CA MET A 127 -23.45 -6.37 -7.43
C MET A 127 -23.77 -5.12 -8.27
N SER A 128 -24.41 -4.14 -7.63
CA SER A 128 -24.79 -2.86 -8.22
C SER A 128 -24.05 -1.64 -7.64
N SER A 129 -23.54 -1.75 -6.40
CA SER A 129 -22.72 -0.71 -5.78
C SER A 129 -21.77 -1.26 -4.72
N LEU A 130 -20.73 -0.50 -4.35
CA LEU A 130 -19.74 -0.93 -3.36
C LEU A 130 -19.09 0.23 -2.61
N LYS A 131 -18.72 -0.02 -1.34
CA LYS A 131 -17.85 0.85 -0.55
C LYS A 131 -16.47 0.23 -0.40
N VAL A 132 -15.44 1.05 -0.62
CA VAL A 132 -14.04 0.61 -0.59
C VAL A 132 -13.30 1.43 0.48
N PRO A 133 -12.80 0.80 1.55
CA PRO A 133 -12.02 1.50 2.56
C PRO A 133 -10.85 2.27 1.93
N GLY A 134 -10.53 3.43 2.49
CA GLY A 134 -9.43 4.26 1.98
C GLY A 134 -8.12 3.47 1.90
N GLY A 135 -7.47 3.53 0.72
CA GLY A 135 -6.23 2.81 0.46
C GLY A 135 -6.41 1.32 0.15
N TRP A 136 -7.62 0.83 -0.09
CA TRP A 136 -7.87 -0.54 -0.55
C TRP A 136 -8.13 -0.57 -2.04
N THR A 137 -8.15 -1.77 -2.62
CA THR A 137 -8.64 -1.95 -3.98
C THR A 137 -9.41 -3.23 -4.14
N VAL A 138 -10.44 -3.13 -4.95
CA VAL A 138 -11.32 -4.22 -5.33
C VAL A 138 -11.22 -4.39 -6.84
N GLU A 139 -10.67 -5.52 -7.27
CA GLU A 139 -10.71 -5.96 -8.67
C GLU A 139 -11.87 -6.93 -8.84
N VAL A 140 -12.91 -6.49 -9.54
CA VAL A 140 -14.11 -7.24 -9.88
C VAL A 140 -13.91 -7.89 -11.25
N TYR A 141 -14.30 -9.15 -11.39
CA TYR A 141 -14.15 -9.92 -12.62
C TYR A 141 -15.50 -10.46 -13.10
N GLU A 142 -15.70 -10.35 -14.42
CA GLU A 142 -16.91 -10.80 -15.11
C GLU A 142 -17.12 -12.32 -14.99
N ASN A 143 -16.04 -13.10 -15.03
CA ASN A 143 -16.10 -14.56 -14.94
C ASN A 143 -15.49 -15.08 -13.63
N ASP A 144 -15.85 -16.30 -13.26
CA ASP A 144 -15.25 -16.99 -12.12
C ASP A 144 -13.74 -17.23 -12.34
N ASN A 145 -13.01 -17.51 -11.25
CA ASN A 145 -11.57 -17.74 -11.23
C ASN A 145 -10.76 -16.58 -11.83
N PHE A 146 -11.24 -15.35 -11.62
CA PHE A 146 -10.59 -14.09 -12.03
C PHE A 146 -10.39 -13.95 -13.54
N GLY A 147 -11.30 -14.52 -14.32
CA GLY A 147 -11.31 -14.42 -15.78
C GLY A 147 -12.24 -13.33 -16.31
N GLY A 148 -12.22 -13.13 -17.63
CA GLY A 148 -13.11 -12.16 -18.31
C GLY A 148 -12.69 -10.71 -18.11
N THR A 149 -13.65 -9.80 -18.33
CA THR A 149 -13.43 -8.35 -18.14
C THR A 149 -13.15 -8.04 -16.67
N LYS A 150 -12.15 -7.19 -16.42
CA LYS A 150 -11.77 -6.74 -15.08
C LYS A 150 -12.14 -5.27 -14.88
N TRP A 151 -12.77 -4.95 -13.77
CA TRP A 151 -13.01 -3.59 -13.31
C TRP A 151 -12.33 -3.37 -11.95
N THR A 152 -11.81 -2.17 -11.72
CA THR A 152 -11.00 -1.85 -10.54
C THR A 152 -11.61 -0.67 -9.80
N TYR A 153 -11.80 -0.82 -8.49
CA TYR A 153 -12.33 0.21 -7.60
C TYR A 153 -11.36 0.49 -6.46
N THR A 154 -10.99 1.76 -6.30
CA THR A 154 -10.10 2.26 -5.23
C THR A 154 -10.82 3.22 -4.27
N SER A 155 -12.11 3.46 -4.50
CA SER A 155 -13.00 4.31 -3.71
C SER A 155 -14.43 3.80 -3.82
N ASP A 156 -15.32 4.35 -3.00
CA ASP A 156 -16.75 4.08 -3.08
C ASP A 156 -17.30 4.34 -4.49
N SER A 157 -18.23 3.50 -4.92
CA SER A 157 -19.05 3.74 -6.10
C SER A 157 -20.51 3.46 -5.77
N SER A 158 -21.32 4.51 -5.79
CA SER A 158 -22.77 4.41 -5.60
C SER A 158 -23.47 3.76 -6.80
N TRP A 159 -22.80 3.67 -7.96
CA TRP A 159 -23.29 2.98 -9.14
C TRP A 159 -22.12 2.47 -9.98
N VAL A 160 -22.04 1.16 -10.19
CA VAL A 160 -20.92 0.55 -10.93
C VAL A 160 -20.98 0.72 -12.45
N GLY A 161 -22.11 1.19 -12.98
CA GLY A 161 -22.32 1.41 -14.41
C GLY A 161 -22.85 0.18 -15.15
N ASP A 162 -23.53 0.43 -16.28
CA ASP A 162 -24.23 -0.61 -17.06
C ASP A 162 -23.33 -1.74 -17.54
N SER A 163 -22.03 -1.47 -17.73
CA SER A 163 -21.07 -2.48 -18.17
C SER A 163 -20.73 -3.51 -17.10
N VAL A 164 -20.86 -3.15 -15.81
CA VAL A 164 -20.42 -3.95 -14.65
C VAL A 164 -21.59 -4.47 -13.82
N ASN A 165 -22.70 -3.74 -13.81
CA ASN A 165 -23.88 -4.06 -13.02
C ASN A 165 -24.31 -5.50 -13.24
N ASP A 166 -24.50 -6.23 -12.14
CA ASP A 166 -24.95 -7.63 -12.19
C ASP A 166 -24.06 -8.51 -13.07
N LYS A 167 -22.73 -8.34 -12.97
CA LYS A 167 -21.76 -9.19 -13.68
C LYS A 167 -20.59 -9.71 -12.85
N MET A 168 -20.56 -9.42 -11.55
CA MET A 168 -19.45 -9.90 -10.71
C MET A 168 -19.58 -11.40 -10.48
N SER A 169 -18.60 -12.16 -10.96
CA SER A 169 -18.48 -13.61 -10.72
C SER A 169 -17.28 -13.98 -9.85
N SER A 170 -16.25 -13.13 -9.76
CA SER A 170 -15.15 -13.29 -8.78
C SER A 170 -14.51 -11.94 -8.44
N VAL A 171 -13.79 -11.87 -7.31
CA VAL A 171 -13.19 -10.61 -6.82
C VAL A 171 -11.86 -10.83 -6.12
N LYS A 172 -10.91 -9.92 -6.34
CA LYS A 172 -9.68 -9.80 -5.55
C LYS A 172 -9.70 -8.50 -4.77
N ILE A 173 -9.42 -8.57 -3.48
CA ILE A 173 -9.46 -7.44 -2.56
C ILE A 173 -8.10 -7.31 -1.90
N TYR A 174 -7.48 -6.15 -2.05
CA TYR A 174 -6.16 -5.84 -1.53
C TYR A 174 -6.25 -4.77 -0.43
N ILE A 175 -5.51 -4.97 0.67
CA ILE A 175 -5.17 -3.90 1.62
C ILE A 175 -3.96 -3.19 1.03
N GLY A 176 -4.05 -1.87 0.82
CA GLY A 176 -3.13 -1.15 -0.07
C GLY A 176 -3.69 -1.12 -1.50
N SER A 177 -3.55 0.01 -2.20
CA SER A 177 -3.74 0.03 -3.65
C SER A 177 -2.81 -1.03 -4.27
N PRO A 178 -3.25 -1.88 -5.22
CA PRO A 178 -2.46 -2.96 -5.74
C PRO A 178 -1.29 -2.27 -6.42
N ASN A 179 -0.11 -2.64 -5.94
CA ASN A 179 1.15 -2.35 -6.57
C ASN A 179 1.00 -2.55 -8.08
N THR A 180 0.96 -1.45 -8.82
CA THR A 180 1.49 -1.51 -10.18
C THR A 180 2.97 -1.83 -10.06
N SER A 181 3.49 -2.57 -11.05
CA SER A 181 4.87 -3.07 -11.14
C SER A 181 5.96 -1.99 -11.24
N VAL A 182 5.83 -0.87 -10.54
CA VAL A 182 6.81 0.21 -10.58
C VAL A 182 7.89 -0.06 -9.55
N THR A 183 9.11 -0.21 -10.04
CA THR A 183 10.28 -0.46 -9.19
C THR A 183 10.89 0.87 -8.80
N LYS A 184 11.24 1.05 -7.51
CA LYS A 184 11.98 2.22 -7.04
C LYS A 184 13.23 2.43 -7.92
N PRO A 185 13.42 3.61 -8.54
CA PRO A 185 14.66 3.90 -9.23
C PRO A 185 15.87 3.75 -8.29
N SER A 186 16.98 3.23 -8.80
CA SER A 186 18.13 2.87 -7.96
C SER A 186 18.72 4.06 -7.21
N GLU A 187 18.73 5.23 -7.84
CA GLU A 187 19.26 6.48 -7.26
C GLU A 187 18.35 7.11 -6.20
N VAL A 188 17.06 6.76 -6.17
CA VAL A 188 16.11 7.35 -5.23
C VAL A 188 16.34 6.78 -3.82
N PRO A 189 16.58 7.60 -2.80
CA PRO A 189 16.71 7.13 -1.41
C PRO A 189 15.44 6.44 -0.88
N ASN A 190 15.59 5.49 0.04
CA ASN A 190 14.47 4.67 0.54
C ASN A 190 13.40 5.49 1.29
N ASN A 191 13.81 6.52 2.03
CA ASN A 191 12.88 7.43 2.71
C ASN A 191 12.06 8.23 1.68
N ILE A 192 12.69 8.77 0.64
CA ILE A 192 12.00 9.49 -0.45
C ILE A 192 11.01 8.58 -1.18
N TRP A 193 11.41 7.34 -1.48
CA TRP A 193 10.51 6.38 -2.08
C TRP A 193 9.29 6.12 -1.21
N THR A 194 9.50 5.92 0.10
CA THR A 194 8.39 5.77 1.06
C THR A 194 7.46 6.98 1.03
N TYR A 195 7.98 8.21 1.06
CA TYR A 195 7.15 9.42 1.08
C TYR A 195 6.32 9.58 -0.19
N THR A 196 6.93 9.31 -1.35
CA THR A 196 6.28 9.45 -2.66
C THR A 196 5.27 8.33 -2.93
N VAL A 197 5.52 7.10 -2.50
CA VAL A 197 4.54 6.01 -2.55
C VAL A 197 3.35 6.29 -1.63
N ASN A 198 3.58 6.85 -0.45
CA ASN A 198 2.49 7.26 0.44
C ASN A 198 1.60 8.33 -0.21
N ALA A 199 2.21 9.31 -0.87
CA ALA A 199 1.49 10.33 -1.63
C ALA A 199 0.74 9.73 -2.83
N ASP A 200 1.38 8.86 -3.60
CA ASP A 200 0.74 8.14 -4.71
C ASP A 200 -0.50 7.36 -4.28
N ASN A 201 -0.37 6.58 -3.19
CA ASN A 201 -1.47 5.81 -2.61
C ASN A 201 -2.62 6.71 -2.17
N LYS A 202 -2.33 7.91 -1.65
CA LYS A 202 -3.36 8.87 -1.27
C LYS A 202 -4.20 9.32 -2.47
N PHE A 203 -3.59 9.46 -3.63
CA PHE A 203 -4.26 9.88 -4.87
C PHE A 203 -4.66 8.71 -5.77
N GLY A 204 -4.47 7.46 -5.33
CA GLY A 204 -4.86 6.24 -6.06
C GLY A 204 -4.19 6.13 -7.43
N LYS A 205 -2.92 6.55 -7.55
CA LYS A 205 -2.24 6.69 -8.85
C LYS A 205 -1.46 5.45 -9.28
N GLY A 206 -1.40 4.43 -8.42
CA GLY A 206 -0.80 3.15 -8.74
C GLY A 206 0.67 3.33 -9.14
N GLY A 207 1.49 3.83 -8.23
CA GLY A 207 2.95 3.98 -8.30
C GLY A 207 3.51 4.95 -9.35
N ASP A 208 2.76 5.27 -10.41
CA ASP A 208 3.23 6.14 -11.49
C ASP A 208 3.43 7.58 -11.00
N PHE A 209 2.59 8.03 -10.08
CA PHE A 209 2.75 9.36 -9.47
C PHE A 209 3.93 9.37 -8.50
N ALA A 210 4.23 8.25 -7.83
CA ALA A 210 5.44 8.15 -7.01
C ALA A 210 6.72 8.39 -7.85
N LEU A 211 6.79 7.86 -9.08
CA LEU A 211 7.91 8.14 -9.99
C LEU A 211 7.99 9.63 -10.37
N LEU A 212 6.84 10.24 -10.68
CA LEU A 212 6.79 11.67 -11.03
C LEU A 212 7.27 12.53 -9.85
N LEU A 213 6.78 12.25 -8.64
CA LEU A 213 7.20 12.95 -7.43
C LEU A 213 8.69 12.75 -7.14
N CYS A 214 9.24 11.55 -7.38
CA CYS A 214 10.67 11.30 -7.28
C CYS A 214 11.48 12.17 -8.25
N ALA A 215 11.00 12.35 -9.49
CA ALA A 215 11.63 13.21 -10.49
C ALA A 215 11.58 14.70 -10.07
N VAL A 216 10.44 15.15 -9.53
CA VAL A 216 10.28 16.50 -8.96
C VAL A 216 11.26 16.71 -7.81
N ILE A 217 11.27 15.86 -6.79
CA ILE A 217 12.16 15.99 -5.62
C ILE A 217 13.63 15.97 -6.03
N LYS A 218 14.01 15.16 -7.04
CA LYS A 218 15.36 15.17 -7.61
C LYS A 218 15.73 16.55 -8.15
N LYS A 219 14.83 17.15 -8.94
CA LYS A 219 15.07 18.47 -9.55
C LYS A 219 15.07 19.60 -8.51
N GLU A 220 14.15 19.55 -7.55
CA GLU A 220 13.96 20.62 -6.56
C GLU A 220 15.08 20.68 -5.53
N SER A 221 15.44 19.54 -4.97
CA SER A 221 16.29 19.48 -3.78
C SER A 221 17.42 18.47 -3.88
N SER A 222 17.54 17.75 -5.01
CA SER A 222 18.44 16.59 -5.13
C SER A 222 18.23 15.62 -3.96
N PHE A 223 16.97 15.31 -3.66
CA PHE A 223 16.58 14.47 -2.52
C PHE A 223 17.02 15.06 -1.15
N GLY A 224 17.03 16.38 -1.03
CA GLY A 224 17.49 17.13 0.13
C GLY A 224 18.98 17.50 0.12
N ALA A 225 19.82 16.80 -0.65
CA ALA A 225 21.27 17.04 -0.68
C ALA A 225 21.67 18.38 -1.32
N GLY A 226 20.81 18.96 -2.14
CA GLY A 226 21.04 20.24 -2.84
C GLY A 226 20.55 21.47 -2.07
N LEU A 227 19.97 21.30 -0.88
CA LEU A 227 19.46 22.40 -0.07
C LEU A 227 20.54 23.29 0.58
N PRO A 228 21.67 22.75 1.12
CA PRO A 228 22.65 23.56 1.83
C PRO A 228 23.19 24.74 1.01
N GLY A 229 23.09 25.96 1.56
CA GLY A 229 23.56 27.20 0.92
C GLY A 229 22.56 27.86 -0.02
N SER A 230 21.41 27.24 -0.31
CA SER A 230 20.33 27.87 -1.07
C SER A 230 19.53 28.87 -0.22
N PRO A 231 19.12 30.04 -0.75
CA PRO A 231 18.21 30.94 -0.04
C PRO A 231 16.84 30.32 0.23
N SER A 232 16.44 29.32 -0.56
CA SER A 232 15.17 28.60 -0.43
C SER A 232 15.33 27.24 0.28
N ALA A 233 16.46 26.99 0.95
CA ALA A 233 16.74 25.72 1.63
C ALA A 233 15.65 25.34 2.65
N GLY A 234 15.06 26.35 3.28
CA GLY A 234 13.99 26.19 4.25
C GLY A 234 12.62 25.85 3.65
N ASP A 235 12.49 25.64 2.35
CA ASP A 235 11.23 25.20 1.71
C ASP A 235 11.12 23.67 1.59
N GLY A 236 12.22 22.95 1.84
CA GLY A 236 12.23 21.50 1.97
C GLY A 236 12.22 20.73 0.64
N LEU A 237 11.86 19.44 0.72
CA LEU A 237 12.13 18.47 -0.35
C LEU A 237 11.52 18.81 -1.71
N MET A 238 10.35 19.44 -1.73
CA MET A 238 9.63 19.82 -2.94
C MET A 238 9.60 21.34 -3.16
N GLN A 239 10.39 22.11 -2.40
CA GLN A 239 10.58 23.55 -2.60
C GLN A 239 9.30 24.39 -2.72
N VAL A 240 8.22 23.98 -2.04
CA VAL A 240 6.94 24.73 -2.05
C VAL A 240 7.13 25.99 -1.23
N GLU A 241 7.10 27.17 -1.87
CA GLU A 241 7.36 28.47 -1.20
C GLU A 241 6.39 28.82 -0.06
N PRO A 242 6.78 29.65 0.93
CA PRO A 242 5.98 29.91 2.14
C PRO A 242 4.56 30.44 1.89
N ASN A 243 4.41 31.34 0.92
CA ASN A 243 3.09 31.91 0.56
C ASN A 243 2.18 30.83 -0.05
N THR A 244 2.74 29.99 -0.92
CA THR A 244 2.04 28.84 -1.50
C THR A 244 1.66 27.84 -0.43
N ARG A 245 2.56 27.50 0.50
CA ARG A 245 2.22 26.61 1.63
C ARG A 245 1.04 27.15 2.42
N SER A 246 1.07 28.44 2.75
CA SER A 246 0.01 29.12 3.52
C SER A 246 -1.35 29.07 2.82
N ALA A 247 -1.37 29.24 1.49
CA ALA A 247 -2.60 29.18 0.69
C ALA A 247 -3.23 27.78 0.64
N TYR A 248 -2.44 26.72 0.81
CA TYR A 248 -2.88 25.33 0.69
C TYR A 248 -3.19 24.65 2.04
N LEU A 249 -2.99 25.31 3.19
CA LEU A 249 -3.14 24.66 4.51
C LEU A 249 -4.53 24.07 4.77
N SER A 250 -5.60 24.78 4.36
CA SER A 250 -6.97 24.30 4.51
C SER A 250 -7.24 23.08 3.62
N LEU A 251 -6.79 23.14 2.36
CA LEU A 251 -6.95 22.02 1.42
C LEU A 251 -6.15 20.80 1.88
N PHE A 252 -4.91 21.00 2.36
CA PHE A 252 -4.09 19.96 2.96
C PHE A 252 -4.84 19.29 4.11
N SER A 253 -5.35 20.07 5.07
CA SER A 253 -6.03 19.52 6.24
C SER A 253 -7.27 18.72 5.87
N SER A 254 -8.06 19.21 4.91
CA SER A 254 -9.24 18.47 4.41
C SER A 254 -8.87 17.19 3.65
N THR A 255 -7.73 17.18 2.95
CA THR A 255 -7.28 16.04 2.14
C THR A 255 -6.69 14.96 3.04
N PHE A 256 -5.78 15.33 3.95
CA PHE A 256 -4.99 14.37 4.74
C PHE A 256 -5.58 14.10 6.13
N GLY A 257 -6.53 14.91 6.59
CA GLY A 257 -7.22 14.72 7.87
C GLY A 257 -6.47 15.27 9.09
N TYR A 258 -5.39 16.01 8.88
CA TYR A 258 -4.59 16.64 9.94
C TYR A 258 -3.88 17.90 9.43
N ALA A 259 -3.46 18.78 10.35
CA ALA A 259 -2.80 20.04 10.01
C ALA A 259 -1.38 19.81 9.47
N TYR A 260 -0.99 20.59 8.46
CA TYR A 260 0.35 20.54 7.86
C TYR A 260 1.46 20.84 8.87
N ASN A 261 2.47 19.97 8.96
CA ASN A 261 3.67 20.18 9.74
C ASN A 261 4.89 20.32 8.81
N HIS A 262 5.41 21.53 8.65
CA HIS A 262 6.55 21.78 7.75
C HIS A 262 7.85 21.05 8.16
N SER A 263 8.01 20.70 9.44
CA SER A 263 9.16 19.92 9.91
C SER A 263 9.08 18.43 9.53
N SER A 264 7.94 17.96 9.04
CA SER A 264 7.75 16.60 8.53
C SER A 264 8.06 16.55 7.04
N GLU A 265 9.13 15.84 6.67
CA GLU A 265 9.47 15.59 5.25
C GLU A 265 8.33 14.89 4.49
N GLN A 266 7.60 13.99 5.15
CA GLN A 266 6.42 13.36 4.56
C GLN A 266 5.33 14.39 4.23
N ASP A 267 5.11 15.37 5.10
CA ASP A 267 4.11 16.42 4.86
C ASP A 267 4.56 17.36 3.75
N GLN A 268 5.86 17.70 3.67
CA GLN A 268 6.42 18.46 2.55
C GLN A 268 6.11 17.76 1.22
N VAL A 269 6.29 16.44 1.15
CA VAL A 269 5.96 15.65 -0.04
C VAL A 269 4.46 15.59 -0.30
N TYR A 270 3.62 15.41 0.73
CA TYR A 270 2.17 15.41 0.58
C TYR A 270 1.63 16.75 0.06
N LEU A 271 2.15 17.86 0.57
CA LEU A 271 1.74 19.20 0.14
C LEU A 271 2.16 19.46 -1.31
N GLY A 272 3.41 19.15 -1.68
CA GLY A 272 3.87 19.27 -3.06
C GLY A 272 3.08 18.37 -4.01
N ALA A 273 2.78 17.12 -3.61
CA ALA A 273 1.96 16.20 -4.37
C ALA A 273 0.51 16.70 -4.56
N LEU A 274 -0.09 17.26 -3.52
CA LEU A 274 -1.42 17.88 -3.58
C LEU A 274 -1.47 19.01 -4.62
N ILE A 275 -0.50 19.92 -4.56
CA ILE A 275 -0.41 21.06 -5.49
C ILE A 275 -0.19 20.54 -6.91
N LEU A 276 0.79 19.64 -7.12
CA LEU A 276 1.10 19.12 -8.44
C LEU A 276 -0.10 18.37 -9.05
N ASN A 277 -0.80 17.54 -8.28
CA ASN A 277 -2.00 16.84 -8.76
C ASN A 277 -3.11 17.82 -9.15
N GLU A 278 -3.29 18.92 -8.41
CA GLU A 278 -4.20 20.01 -8.81
C GLU A 278 -3.76 20.62 -10.15
N LYS A 279 -2.47 20.96 -10.32
CA LYS A 279 -1.97 21.56 -11.57
C LYS A 279 -2.13 20.62 -12.77
N ILE A 280 -1.81 19.34 -12.62
CA ILE A 280 -2.02 18.33 -13.67
C ILE A 280 -3.50 18.26 -14.06
N THR A 281 -4.40 18.25 -13.07
CA THR A 281 -5.85 18.20 -13.32
C THR A 281 -6.34 19.47 -14.01
N LYS A 282 -5.90 20.64 -13.53
CA LYS A 282 -6.32 21.95 -14.03
C LYS A 282 -5.81 22.23 -15.45
N PHE A 283 -4.58 21.84 -15.76
CA PHE A 283 -3.91 22.15 -17.02
C PHE A 283 -3.81 20.96 -17.98
N GLY A 284 -4.50 19.86 -17.64
CA GLY A 284 -4.88 18.76 -18.53
C GLY A 284 -3.84 17.66 -18.75
N ASN A 285 -2.56 17.89 -18.46
CA ASN A 285 -1.51 16.88 -18.62
C ASN A 285 -0.32 17.10 -17.66
N ILE A 286 0.55 16.10 -17.56
CA ILE A 286 1.73 16.12 -16.67
C ILE A 286 2.66 17.29 -17.00
N TYR A 287 2.97 17.49 -18.28
CA TYR A 287 3.89 18.52 -18.71
C TYR A 287 3.44 19.92 -18.28
N ASN A 288 2.19 20.28 -18.58
CA ASN A 288 1.62 21.56 -18.17
C ASN A 288 1.48 21.64 -16.65
N GLY A 289 1.17 20.53 -15.98
CA GLY A 289 1.14 20.46 -14.53
C GLY A 289 2.49 20.80 -13.90
N LEU A 290 3.60 20.27 -14.43
CA LEU A 290 4.96 20.58 -13.99
C LEU A 290 5.34 22.03 -14.28
N LEU A 291 5.00 22.52 -15.47
CA LEU A 291 5.24 23.92 -15.86
C LEU A 291 4.56 24.88 -14.88
N HIS A 292 3.29 24.65 -14.55
CA HIS A 292 2.54 25.52 -13.63
C HIS A 292 2.80 25.22 -12.15
N TYR A 293 3.35 24.05 -11.82
CA TYR A 293 3.86 23.77 -10.48
C TYR A 293 5.06 24.67 -10.16
N ASN A 294 6.04 24.73 -11.05
CA ASN A 294 7.23 25.56 -10.90
C ASN A 294 6.97 27.04 -11.21
N GLY A 295 6.16 27.33 -12.23
CA GLY A 295 5.89 28.67 -12.73
C GLY A 295 4.74 29.43 -12.07
N GLY A 296 3.85 28.72 -11.41
CA GLY A 296 2.53 29.24 -11.07
C GLY A 296 1.58 29.33 -12.28
N ASP A 297 0.31 29.60 -12.00
CA ASP A 297 -0.77 29.59 -13.00
C ASP A 297 -0.62 30.68 -14.09
N TYR A 298 0.10 31.76 -13.79
CA TYR A 298 0.27 32.93 -14.67
C TYR A 298 1.72 33.14 -15.12
N TRP A 299 2.51 32.06 -15.17
CA TRP A 299 3.90 32.12 -15.59
C TRP A 299 4.08 32.74 -16.99
N TYR A 300 5.16 33.49 -17.17
CA TYR A 300 5.64 34.00 -18.45
C TYR A 300 7.18 33.97 -18.50
N PRO A 301 7.80 33.90 -19.69
CA PRO A 301 9.26 33.96 -19.81
C PRO A 301 9.85 35.23 -19.20
N GLY A 302 10.76 35.08 -18.24
CA GLY A 302 11.36 36.18 -17.49
C GLY A 302 10.71 36.46 -16.13
N ALA A 303 9.66 35.73 -15.75
CA ALA A 303 9.11 35.77 -14.40
C ALA A 303 10.16 35.37 -13.36
N THR A 304 10.02 35.91 -12.14
CA THR A 304 10.91 35.62 -11.00
C THR A 304 10.15 35.03 -9.83
N ASP A 305 10.82 34.22 -9.04
CA ASP A 305 10.29 33.61 -7.82
C ASP A 305 10.32 34.58 -6.62
N SER A 306 9.85 34.16 -5.44
CA SER A 306 9.82 35.04 -4.27
C SER A 306 11.21 35.37 -3.70
N TYR A 307 12.25 34.66 -4.17
CA TYR A 307 13.66 34.92 -3.86
C TYR A 307 14.35 35.78 -4.93
N GLY A 308 13.62 36.26 -5.95
CA GLY A 308 14.14 37.09 -7.03
C GLY A 308 14.94 36.32 -8.08
N ARG A 309 14.86 34.98 -8.10
CA ARG A 309 15.54 34.13 -9.09
C ARG A 309 14.67 33.97 -10.34
N PRO A 310 15.25 33.88 -11.55
CA PRO A 310 14.47 33.60 -12.76
C PRO A 310 13.78 32.24 -12.70
N ILE A 311 12.50 32.20 -13.09
CA ILE A 311 11.73 30.96 -13.20
C ILE A 311 11.77 30.46 -14.64
N LEU A 312 12.49 29.36 -14.86
CA LEU A 312 12.62 28.70 -16.17
C LEU A 312 11.65 27.51 -16.28
N ALA A 313 10.34 27.77 -16.22
CA ALA A 313 9.33 26.72 -16.05
C ALA A 313 9.22 25.71 -17.19
N ASN A 314 9.47 26.14 -18.42
CA ASN A 314 9.54 25.23 -19.57
C ASN A 314 10.72 24.25 -19.45
N LEU A 315 11.92 24.76 -19.13
CA LEU A 315 13.11 23.91 -18.93
C LEU A 315 12.94 22.97 -17.74
N TYR A 316 12.33 23.45 -16.67
CA TYR A 316 11.95 22.61 -15.53
C TYR A 316 11.04 21.45 -15.95
N ALA A 317 9.96 21.75 -16.68
CA ALA A 317 9.01 20.73 -17.13
C ALA A 317 9.68 19.71 -18.07
N ASP A 318 10.52 20.16 -19.00
CA ASP A 318 11.28 19.29 -19.90
C ASP A 318 12.18 18.32 -19.12
N GLU A 319 12.98 18.83 -18.18
CA GLU A 319 13.93 18.02 -17.41
C GLU A 319 13.24 17.03 -16.46
N VAL A 320 12.20 17.48 -15.75
CA VAL A 320 11.45 16.63 -14.81
C VAL A 320 10.67 15.57 -15.56
N TYR A 321 10.00 15.93 -16.68
CA TYR A 321 9.28 14.95 -17.48
C TYR A 321 10.22 13.92 -18.11
N GLY A 322 11.40 14.35 -18.59
CA GLY A 322 12.44 13.44 -19.07
C GLY A 322 12.92 12.46 -17.99
N THR A 323 13.16 12.96 -16.77
CA THR A 323 13.53 12.12 -15.62
C THR A 323 12.41 11.13 -15.26
N TYR A 324 11.17 11.60 -15.19
CA TYR A 324 9.99 10.76 -14.94
C TYR A 324 9.86 9.63 -15.96
N LYS A 325 10.04 9.91 -17.25
CA LYS A 325 10.06 8.87 -18.29
C LYS A 325 11.23 7.90 -18.13
N SER A 326 12.42 8.38 -17.76
CA SER A 326 13.58 7.51 -17.48
C SER A 326 13.36 6.55 -16.30
N TYR A 327 12.50 6.93 -15.34
CA TYR A 327 12.08 6.09 -14.23
C TYR A 327 10.99 5.06 -14.60
N GLY A 328 10.51 5.05 -15.85
CA GLY A 328 9.47 4.14 -16.33
C GLY A 328 8.05 4.70 -16.26
N GLY A 329 7.90 6.02 -16.12
CA GLY A 329 6.61 6.70 -16.09
C GLY A 329 5.80 6.51 -17.38
N LYS A 330 4.51 6.15 -17.23
CA LYS A 330 3.66 5.73 -18.36
C LYS A 330 2.71 6.81 -18.89
N ASN A 331 2.28 7.74 -18.06
CA ASN A 331 1.28 8.76 -18.40
C ASN A 331 1.86 10.06 -18.98
#